data_AF-A0A927UJS6-F1
#
_entry.id   AF-A0A927UJS6-F1
#
_cell.length_a   1.000
_cell.length_b   1.000
_cell.length_c   1.000
_cell.angle_alpha   90.00
_cell.angle_beta   90.00
_cell.angle_gamma   90.00
#
_symmetry.space_group_name_H-M   'P 1'
#
loop_
_entity.id
_entity.type
_entity.pdbx_description
1 polymer ?
#
loop_
_entity_poly.entity_id
_entity_poly.type
_entity_poly.pdbx_seq_one_letter_code
_entity_poly.pdbx_strand_id
1 'polypeptide(L)' 'MKEVGEARTADIADNIGLSSERTRVILANMDSVKAIGSNRNRTYCYDFVSTKKETSRPL' A
#
# COMPACT_ATOMS: atom_id res chain seq x y z
N MET A 1 8.51 18.57 -2.15
CA MET A 1 7.54 17.65 -1.51
C MET A 1 7.46 16.43 -2.41
N LYS A 2 7.86 15.24 -1.94
CA LYS A 2 7.80 14.02 -2.76
C LYS A 2 6.33 13.69 -3.00
N GLU A 3 5.88 13.79 -4.25
CA GLU A 3 4.62 13.22 -4.71
C GLU A 3 4.74 11.70 -4.56
N VAL A 4 4.41 11.20 -3.37
CA VAL A 4 4.16 9.78 -3.19
C VAL A 4 2.79 9.56 -3.82
N GLY A 5 2.78 9.16 -5.10
CA GLY A 5 1.58 9.05 -5.92
C GLY A 5 0.46 8.34 -5.18
N GLU A 6 -0.64 9.04 -4.94
CA GLU A 6 -1.87 8.47 -4.41
C GLU A 6 -2.57 7.73 -5.53
N ALA A 7 -2.82 6.43 -5.36
CA ALA A 7 -3.54 5.64 -6.33
C ALA A 7 -4.85 5.10 -5.74
N ARG A 8 -5.90 5.04 -6.57
CA ARG A 8 -7.15 4.38 -6.17
C ARG A 8 -6.99 2.88 -6.27
N THR A 9 -7.82 2.17 -5.50
CA THR A 9 -7.86 0.69 -5.55
C THR A 9 -8.09 0.18 -6.98
N ALA A 10 -8.95 0.84 -7.77
CA ALA A 10 -9.25 0.46 -9.14
C ALA A 10 -8.01 0.55 -10.04
N ASP A 11 -7.30 1.68 -10.02
CA ASP A 11 -6.10 1.87 -10.83
C ASP A 11 -5.01 0.85 -10.47
N ILE A 12 -4.84 0.55 -9.18
CA ILE A 12 -3.90 -0.47 -8.71
C ILE A 12 -4.34 -1.85 -9.19
N ALA A 13 -5.64 -2.16 -9.08
CA ALA A 13 -6.22 -3.44 -9.46
C ALA A 13 -6.07 -3.71 -10.96
N ASP A 14 -6.32 -2.71 -11.80
CA ASP A 14 -6.13 -2.78 -13.25
C ASP A 14 -4.67 -3.00 -13.61
N ASN A 15 -3.73 -2.33 -12.93
CA ASN A 15 -2.29 -2.48 -13.17
C ASN A 15 -1.77 -3.88 -12.80
N ILE A 16 -2.28 -4.48 -11.72
CA ILE A 16 -1.86 -5.83 -11.28
C ILE A 16 -2.75 -6.96 -11.82
N GLY A 17 -3.81 -6.63 -12.58
CA GLY A 17 -4.76 -7.60 -13.15
C GLY A 17 -5.59 -8.36 -12.12
N LEU A 18 -5.92 -7.75 -10.98
CA LEU A 18 -6.76 -8.35 -9.93
C LEU A 18 -8.11 -7.63 -9.81
N SER A 19 -9.07 -8.24 -9.12
CA SER A 19 -10.31 -7.53 -8.77
C SER A 19 -10.04 -6.45 -7.72
N SER A 20 -10.83 -5.38 -7.75
CA SER A 20 -10.74 -4.28 -6.77
C SER A 20 -10.88 -4.78 -5.33
N GLU A 21 -11.75 -5.76 -5.08
CA GLU A 21 -11.95 -6.37 -3.76
C GLU A 21 -10.69 -7.08 -3.28
N ARG A 22 -10.06 -7.88 -4.15
CA ARG A 22 -8.86 -8.65 -3.80
C ARG A 22 -7.67 -7.73 -3.58
N THR A 23 -7.51 -6.73 -4.43
CA THR A 23 -6.49 -5.68 -4.28
C THR A 23 -6.67 -4.94 -2.96
N ARG A 24 -7.90 -4.57 -2.58
CA ARG A 24 -8.19 -3.92 -1.29
C ARG A 24 -7.79 -4.76 -0.09
N VAL A 25 -8.05 -6.07 -0.11
CA VAL A 25 -7.65 -6.98 0.98
C VAL A 25 -6.14 -7.04 1.08
N ILE A 26 -5.42 -7.15 -0.04
CA ILE A 26 -3.96 -7.18 -0.06
C ILE A 26 -3.41 -5.87 0.53
N LEU A 27 -3.85 -4.72 0.02
CA LEU A 27 -3.39 -3.41 0.48
C LEU A 27 -3.70 -3.16 1.96
N ALA A 28 -4.82 -3.67 2.48
CA ALA A 28 -5.16 -3.55 3.90
C ALA A 28 -4.27 -4.40 4.83
N ASN A 29 -3.58 -5.41 4.30
CA ASN A 29 -2.64 -6.24 5.05
C ASN A 29 -1.16 -5.82 4.84
N MET A 30 -0.90 -4.80 4.02
CA MET A 30 0.46 -4.34 3.75
C MET A 30 0.89 -3.23 4.72
N ASP A 31 1.91 -3.49 5.53
CA ASP A 31 2.49 -2.48 6.44
C ASP A 31 3.17 -1.32 5.68
N SER A 32 3.62 -1.55 4.45
CA SER A 32 4.32 -0.55 3.62
C SER A 32 3.38 0.42 2.91
N VAL A 33 2.06 0.25 3.04
CA VAL A 33 1.08 1.06 2.33
C VAL A 33 0.13 1.69 3.33
N LYS A 34 -0.02 3.01 3.25
CA LYS A 34 -0.97 3.75 4.06
C LYS A 34 -2.24 4.00 3.28
N ALA A 35 -3.37 3.63 3.87
CA ALA A 35 -4.68 4.00 3.36
C ALA A 35 -5.03 5.43 3.77
N ILE A 36 -5.38 6.27 2.81
CA ILE A 36 -5.82 7.65 2.99
C ILE A 36 -7.30 7.75 2.57
N GLY A 37 -8.10 8.50 3.31
CA GLY A 37 -9.52 8.71 3.01
C GLY A 37 -10.44 7.58 3.47
N SER A 38 -11.72 7.69 3.10
CA SER A 38 -12.77 6.79 3.58
C SER A 38 -13.66 6.28 2.45
N ASN A 39 -14.03 4.99 2.57
CA ASN A 39 -14.92 4.25 1.68
C ASN A 39 -14.67 4.48 0.18
N ARG A 40 -15.44 5.37 -0.49
CA ARG A 40 -15.36 5.63 -1.93
C ARG A 40 -14.15 6.47 -2.36
N ASN A 41 -13.61 7.28 -1.46
CA ASN A 41 -12.46 8.14 -1.73
C ASN A 41 -11.17 7.58 -1.12
N ARG A 42 -11.11 6.26 -0.93
CA ARG A 42 -9.94 5.62 -0.32
C ARG A 42 -8.81 5.49 -1.35
N THR A 43 -7.73 6.22 -1.12
CA THR A 43 -6.48 6.16 -1.89
C THR A 43 -5.39 5.48 -1.06
N TYR A 44 -4.35 5.00 -1.73
CA TYR A 44 -3.21 4.36 -1.10
C TYR A 44 -1.93 5.05 -1.52
N CYS A 45 -1.04 5.25 -0.56
CA CYS A 45 0.30 5.76 -0.79
C CYS A 45 1.32 4.86 -0.08
N TYR A 46 2.54 4.83 -0.61
CA TYR A 46 3.62 4.06 0.03
C TYR A 46 4.09 4.80 1.27
N ASP A 47 4.01 4.15 2.43
CA ASP A 47 4.62 4.69 3.64
C ASP A 47 6.04 4.17 3.71
N PHE A 48 7.02 5.04 3.44
CA PHE A 48 8.44 4.77 3.68
C PHE A 48 8.74 4.78 5.18
N VAL A 49 7.87 4.21 6.02
CA VAL A 49 8.16 3.99 7.44
C VAL A 49 8.97 2.71 7.53
N SER A 50 10.28 2.91 7.42
CA SER A 50 11.32 2.26 8.22
C SER A 50 11.13 0.76 8.50
N THR A 51 11.37 -0.08 7.50
CA THR A 51 11.89 -1.43 7.77
C THR A 51 13.38 -1.36 8.09
N LYS A 52 13.74 -0.79 9.24
CA LYS A 52 14.92 -1.27 9.98
C LYS A 52 14.53 -2.61 10.61
N LYS A 53 14.28 -3.64 9.80
CA LYS A 53 14.38 -5.02 10.31
C LYS A 53 15.87 -5.32 10.37
N GLU A 54 16.42 -4.96 11.52
CA GLU A 54 17.76 -5.24 11.97
C GLU A 54 18.07 -6.72 11.72
N THR A 55 18.96 -6.95 10.76
CA THR A 55 19.71 -8.19 10.62
C THR A 55 20.50 -8.40 11.89
N SER A 56 19.97 -9.19 12.83
CA SER A 56 20.73 -9.73 13.94
C SER A 56 20.52 -11.23 14.00
N ARG A 57 21.22 -11.94 13.12
CA ARG A 57 21.83 -13.22 13.47
C ARG A 57 23.34 -13.02 13.47
N PRO A 58 23.99 -12.87 14.63
CA PRO A 58 25.28 -13.48 14.83
C PRO A 58 25.08 -14.95 15.27
N LEU A 59 26.07 -15.75 14.87
CA LEU A 59 26.15 -17.22 14.87
C LEU A 59 25.83 -17.90 16.21
#